data_AF-A0AAW2JFY5-F1
#
_entry.id   AF-A0AAW2JFY5-F1
#
_cell.length_a   1.000
_cell.length_b   1.000
_cell.length_c   1.000
_cell.angle_alpha   90.00
_cell.angle_beta   90.00
_cell.angle_gamma   90.00
#
_symmetry.space_group_name_H-M   'P 1'
#
loop_
_entity.id
_entity.type
_entity.pdbx_description
1 polymer ?
#
loop_
_entity_poly.entity_id
_entity_poly.type
_entity_poly.pdbx_seq_one_letter_code
_entity_poly.pdbx_strand_id
1 'polypeptide(L)' 'MARKLTLKEMQTKQYPFLDSNVSGIFDDLLNANLIELPEMKRPKEEGKTDDPKYCKYHQLVGHPIHDYFIFKDKIMQLAR' A
#
# COMPACT_ATOMS: atom_id res chain seq x y z
N MET A 1 -21.47 17.97 -2.13
CA MET A 1 -21.20 16.65 -1.49
C MET A 1 -20.29 15.86 -2.41
N ALA A 2 -19.06 15.54 -2.00
CA ALA A 2 -18.19 14.68 -2.80
C ALA A 2 -18.80 13.27 -2.85
N ARG A 3 -18.90 12.67 -4.04
CA ARG A 3 -19.37 11.29 -4.23
C ARG A 3 -18.42 10.35 -3.47
N LYS A 4 -18.93 9.60 -2.49
CA LYS A 4 -18.18 8.52 -1.87
C LYS A 4 -18.17 7.33 -2.83
N LEU A 5 -16.99 6.87 -3.23
CA LEU A 5 -16.84 5.64 -4.00
C LEU A 5 -17.14 4.44 -3.10
N THR A 6 -17.71 3.38 -3.68
CA THR A 6 -17.83 2.09 -3.02
C THR A 6 -16.49 1.36 -2.99
N LEU A 7 -16.31 0.42 -2.05
CA LEU A 7 -15.07 -0.39 -1.97
C LEU A 7 -14.75 -1.07 -3.31
N LYS A 8 -15.77 -1.60 -3.99
CA LYS A 8 -15.62 -2.24 -5.29
C LYS A 8 -15.10 -1.25 -6.35
N GLU A 9 -15.64 -0.03 -6.39
CA GLU A 9 -15.17 1.02 -7.30
C GLU A 9 -13.71 1.44 -7.01
N MET A 10 -13.32 1.48 -5.73
CA MET A 10 -11.95 1.79 -5.32
C MET A 10 -10.96 0.69 -5.72
N GLN A 11 -11.35 -0.58 -5.61
CA GLN A 11 -10.53 -1.73 -6.01
C GLN A 11 -10.38 -1.84 -7.52
N THR A 12 -11.41 -1.49 -8.30
CA THR A 12 -11.35 -1.50 -9.77
C THR A 12 -10.74 -0.23 -10.37
N LYS A 13 -10.30 0.73 -9.54
CA LYS A 13 -9.69 1.97 -10.02
C LYS A 13 -8.39 1.63 -10.76
N GLN A 14 -8.30 2.07 -12.02
CA GLN A 14 -7.05 1.99 -12.77
C GLN A 14 -6.13 3.12 -12.37
N TYR A 15 -4.85 2.79 -12.26
CA TYR A 15 -3.77 3.72 -11.98
C TYR A 15 -2.80 3.72 -13.16
N PRO A 16 -2.10 4.84 -13.43
CA PRO A 16 -1.18 4.96 -14.58
C PRO A 16 0.15 4.19 -14.38
N PHE A 17 0.24 3.33 -13.37
CA PHE A 17 1.40 2.51 -13.05
C PHE A 17 0.97 1.06 -12.84
N LEU A 18 1.88 0.12 -13.12
CA LEU A 18 1.63 -1.30 -12.94
C LEU A 18 1.60 -1.70 -11.46
N ASP A 19 0.82 -2.71 -11.11
CA ASP A 19 0.79 -3.29 -9.77
C ASP A 19 2.17 -3.81 -9.31
N SER A 20 2.97 -4.30 -10.25
CA SER A 20 4.37 -4.70 -10.01
C SER A 20 5.24 -3.53 -9.54
N ASN A 21 4.95 -2.31 -9.99
CA ASN A 21 5.74 -1.13 -9.67
C ASN A 21 5.36 -0.56 -8.29
N VAL A 22 4.20 -0.94 -7.74
CA VAL A 22 3.70 -0.44 -6.45
C VAL A 22 4.69 -0.74 -5.32
N SER A 23 5.32 -1.92 -5.32
CA SER A 23 6.34 -2.23 -4.31
C SER A 23 7.56 -1.33 -4.46
N GLY A 24 8.07 -1.12 -5.68
CA GLY A 24 9.23 -0.26 -5.91
C GLY A 24 8.97 1.18 -5.48
N ILE A 25 7.84 1.74 -5.89
CA ILE A 25 7.42 3.10 -5.49
C ILE A 25 7.27 3.19 -3.98
N PHE A 26 6.78 2.14 -3.32
CA PHE A 26 6.70 2.11 -1.86
C PHE A 26 8.08 2.16 -1.20
N ASP A 27 9.02 1.32 -1.66
CA ASP A 27 10.39 1.31 -1.14
C ASP A 27 11.08 2.68 -1.37
N ASP A 28 10.85 3.32 -2.52
CA ASP A 28 11.37 4.67 -2.83
C ASP A 28 10.77 5.76 -1.92
N LEU A 29 9.45 5.76 -1.74
CA LEU A 29 8.76 6.73 -0.88
C LEU A 29 9.15 6.57 0.59
N LEU A 30 9.39 5.33 1.03
CA LEU A 30 9.86 5.03 2.38
C LEU A 30 11.28 5.56 2.57
N ASN A 31 12.18 5.30 1.61
CA ASN A 31 13.56 5.83 1.64
C ASN A 31 13.59 7.36 1.61
N ALA A 32 12.65 7.99 0.90
CA ALA A 32 12.51 9.44 0.85
C ALA A 32 11.81 10.03 2.09
N ASN A 33 11.41 9.21 3.08
CA ASN A 33 10.59 9.61 4.24
C ASN A 33 9.28 10.34 3.87
N LEU A 34 8.73 10.08 2.67
CA LEU A 34 7.45 10.64 2.21
C LEU A 34 6.25 9.83 2.72
N ILE A 35 6.50 8.63 3.23
CA ILE A 35 5.53 7.80 3.91
C ILE A 35 6.17 7.24 5.19
N GLU A 36 5.37 7.15 6.24
CA GLU A 36 5.77 6.49 7.48
C GLU A 36 5.03 5.16 7.62
N LEU A 37 5.71 4.15 8.16
CA LEU A 37 5.09 2.88 8.48
C LEU A 37 4.27 3.01 9.77
N PRO A 38 3.04 2.50 9.82
CA PRO A 38 2.33 2.32 11.08
C PRO A 38 3.13 1.40 12.02
N GLU A 39 3.03 1.65 13.32
CA GLU A 39 3.60 0.74 14.32
C GLU A 39 3.08 -0.70 14.13
N MET A 40 4.00 -1.66 14.25
CA MET A 40 3.68 -3.08 14.18
C MET A 40 2.69 -3.44 15.29
N LYS A 41 1.43 -3.68 14.91
CA LYS A 41 0.38 -4.01 15.89
C LYS A 41 0.47 -5.45 16.41
N ARG A 42 1.24 -6.31 15.75
CA ARG A 42 1.37 -7.74 16.10
C ARG A 42 2.82 -8.19 16.02
N PRO A 43 3.57 -8.14 17.14
CA PRO A 43 4.94 -8.64 17.18
C PRO A 43 5.04 -10.11 16.76
N LYS A 44 4.01 -10.95 16.99
CA LYS A 44 4.01 -12.36 16.56
C LYS A 44 4.18 -12.61 15.04
N GLU A 45 4.06 -11.57 14.22
CA GLU A 45 4.28 -11.62 12.77
C GLU A 45 5.66 -11.07 12.35
N GLU A 46 6.52 -10.68 13.30
CA GLU A 46 7.86 -10.09 13.13
C GLU A 46 8.86 -10.94 12.34
N GLY A 47 8.57 -12.23 12.13
CA GLY A 47 9.38 -13.16 11.34
C GLY A 47 8.74 -13.69 10.06
N LYS A 48 7.58 -13.14 9.65
CA LYS A 48 6.82 -13.60 8.46
C LYS A 48 7.02 -12.72 7.23
N THR A 49 8.13 -11.99 7.16
CA THR A 49 8.49 -11.15 6.01
C THR A 49 8.66 -11.94 4.71
N ASP A 50 8.90 -13.24 4.80
CA ASP A 50 8.97 -14.17 3.66
C ASP A 50 7.60 -14.61 3.14
N ASP A 51 6.51 -14.38 3.89
CA ASP A 51 5.17 -14.79 3.46
C ASP A 51 4.72 -13.93 2.27
N PRO A 52 4.24 -14.52 1.16
CA PRO A 52 3.79 -13.77 -0.01
C PRO A 52 2.58 -12.87 0.26
N LYS A 53 1.86 -13.09 1.36
CA LYS A 53 0.74 -12.24 1.82
C LYS A 53 1.19 -11.19 2.83
N TYR A 54 2.48 -11.11 3.16
CA TYR A 54 3.03 -10.09 4.04
C TYR A 54 2.91 -8.70 3.41
N CYS A 55 2.29 -7.80 4.14
CA CYS A 55 2.20 -6.39 3.77
C CYS A 55 3.37 -5.62 4.39
N LYS A 56 4.27 -5.07 3.55
CA LYS A 56 5.34 -4.19 4.04
C LYS A 56 4.78 -2.93 4.74
N TYR A 57 3.69 -2.35 4.22
CA TYR A 57 3.07 -1.16 4.81
C TYR A 57 2.47 -1.46 6.19
N HIS A 58 1.62 -2.47 6.31
CA HIS A 58 0.92 -2.76 7.57
C HIS A 58 1.75 -3.60 8.55
N GLN A 59 2.89 -4.14 8.11
CA GLN A 59 3.73 -5.06 8.87
C GLN A 59 2.97 -6.30 9.38
N LEU A 60 2.06 -6.82 8.54
CA LEU A 60 1.07 -7.85 8.87
C LEU A 60 0.80 -8.74 7.66
N VAL A 61 0.48 -10.00 7.88
CA VAL A 61 0.08 -10.96 6.85
C VAL A 61 -1.42 -10.81 6.56
N GLY A 62 -1.76 -10.66 5.27
CA GLY A 62 -3.15 -10.77 4.81
C GLY A 62 -3.59 -9.70 3.81
N HIS A 63 -2.78 -8.68 3.56
CA HIS A 63 -3.15 -7.63 2.61
C HIS A 63 -1.94 -7.18 1.79
N PRO A 64 -1.62 -7.87 0.68
CA PRO A 64 -0.46 -7.53 -0.12
C PRO A 64 -0.54 -6.09 -0.64
N ILE A 65 0.62 -5.47 -0.83
CA ILE A 65 0.71 -4.02 -1.09
C ILE A 65 0.06 -3.60 -2.41
N HIS A 66 -0.05 -4.51 -3.38
CA HIS A 66 -0.72 -4.25 -4.66
C HIS A 66 -2.23 -4.00 -4.51
N ASP A 67 -2.88 -4.52 -3.46
CA ASP A 67 -4.32 -4.30 -3.24
C ASP A 67 -4.62 -3.00 -2.49
N TYR A 68 -3.58 -2.26 -2.05
CA TYR A 68 -3.74 -1.09 -1.19
C TYR A 68 -4.05 0.18 -1.99
N PHE A 69 -5.31 0.30 -2.41
CA PHE A 69 -5.81 1.44 -3.21
C PHE A 69 -5.60 2.82 -2.54
N ILE A 70 -5.58 2.87 -1.19
CA ILE A 70 -5.27 4.12 -0.45
C ILE A 70 -3.84 4.59 -0.74
N PHE A 71 -2.88 3.67 -0.77
CA PHE A 71 -1.50 4.01 -1.11
C PHE A 71 -1.35 4.38 -2.57
N LYS A 72 -2.03 3.67 -3.47
CA LYS A 72 -2.06 4.06 -4.89
C LYS A 72 -2.61 5.47 -5.09
N ASP A 73 -3.62 5.87 -4.30
CA ASP A 73 -4.14 7.24 -4.32
C ASP A 73 -3.12 8.25 -3.78
N LYS A 74 -2.40 7.94 -2.69
CA LYS A 74 -1.29 8.76 -2.20
C LYS A 74 -0.21 8.95 -3.27
N ILE A 75 0.16 7.89 -4.01
CA ILE A 75 1.10 8.00 -5.14
C ILE A 75 0.58 9.01 -6.17
N MET A 76 -0.70 8.93 -6.54
CA MET A 76 -1.31 9.89 -7.47
C MET A 76 -1.32 11.32 -6.95
N GLN A 77 -1.44 11.53 -5.64
CA GLN A 77 -1.39 12.86 -5.03
C GLN A 77 0.03 13.43 -5.01
N LEU A 78 1.04 12.59 -4.84
CA LEU A 78 2.46 12.99 -4.86
C LEU A 78 2.98 13.22 -6.28
N ALA A 79 2.39 12.57 -7.29
CA ALA A 79 2.75 12.74 -8.70
C ALA A 79 2.13 13.99 -9.35
N ARG A 80 1.53 14.89 -8.55
CA ARG A 80 0.78 16.07 -9.01
C ARG A 80 1.50 17.35 -8.65
#